data_AF-X0YRD0-F1
#
_entry.id   AF-X0YRD0-F1
#
_cell.length_a   1.000
_cell.length_b   1.000
_cell.length_c   1.000
_cell.angle_alpha   90.00
_cell.angle_beta   90.00
_cell.angle_gamma   90.00
#
_symmetry.space_group_name_H-M   'P 1'
#
loop_
_entity.id
_entity.type
_entity.pdbx_description
1 polymer ?
#
loop_
_entity_poly.entity_id
_entity_poly.type
_entity_poly.pdbx_seq_one_letter_code
_entity_poly.pdbx_strand_id
1 'polypeptide(L)'
;MVLLQGTAGNPDSSYLPADITYFPDTEWTATTPEEQGMNSTTLDEMIQFIEDESAPIKGLVVTRNGYIVKEGYWMYNSEISFHQIFSCTKSFTGAVVGIAIKEGFIDNVSQKVLDFFPEMTIENMDARKEAMTLEHVLTMTTGLDWNEWNTSYNNPDNMYNQMFGSENPIQFFLNLPTVYDSGTHWAYSTGSSHLLSAIIQEATSMTTRDFAEEYLFDPLNVTLGGWAVDPQGINNATPPEWDQAPVDQLLEVGETLQYDLNASDETGLTTWRLNVTTAFSINIEGVVTTELQLPVGFYPIEVSVCDSHGNWLYGTFVAIFQDTTAPEWVIVPENQILEYGEDLTYRLYATDLSGIGSWAVNDTGNFAISSTGQLTSLVTLDPGIHWLQISVNDTYNNQR
;
A
#
# COMPACT_ATOMS: atom_id res chain seq x y z
N MET A 1 2.00 11.85 -9.33
CA MET A 1 2.87 11.13 -8.38
C MET A 1 2.58 9.69 -8.65
N VAL A 2 3.64 8.91 -8.89
CA VAL A 2 3.51 7.60 -9.52
C VAL A 2 3.62 6.51 -8.47
N LEU A 3 2.64 5.61 -8.47
CA LEU A 3 2.77 4.31 -7.83
C LEU A 3 3.46 3.37 -8.82
N LEU A 4 4.56 2.74 -8.44
CA LEU A 4 5.28 1.79 -9.28
C LEU A 4 5.19 0.39 -8.68
N GLN A 5 4.79 -0.58 -9.50
CA GLN A 5 5.04 -2.00 -9.26
C GLN A 5 5.99 -2.46 -10.37
N GLY A 6 7.26 -2.66 -10.03
CA GLY A 6 8.28 -3.05 -10.99
C GLY A 6 8.34 -4.57 -11.15
N THR A 7 7.73 -5.12 -12.19
CA THR A 7 8.27 -6.33 -12.82
C THR A 7 9.21 -5.86 -13.92
N ALA A 8 10.47 -6.30 -13.93
CA ALA A 8 11.37 -5.80 -14.95
C ALA A 8 11.03 -6.45 -16.31
N GLY A 9 11.29 -5.74 -17.39
CA GLY A 9 11.09 -6.19 -18.77
C GLY A 9 12.44 -6.20 -19.47
N ASN A 10 12.62 -7.09 -20.43
CA ASN A 10 13.89 -7.29 -21.12
C ASN A 10 14.17 -6.11 -22.09
N PRO A 11 15.08 -5.16 -21.78
CA PRO A 11 15.41 -4.10 -22.72
C PRO A 11 16.13 -4.70 -23.91
N ASP A 12 16.09 -3.99 -25.04
CA ASP A 12 16.93 -4.31 -26.18
C ASP A 12 18.39 -4.44 -25.72
N SER A 13 18.93 -5.67 -25.79
CA SER A 13 20.24 -6.08 -25.27
C SER A 13 21.42 -5.23 -25.77
N SER A 14 21.21 -4.41 -26.81
CA SER A 14 22.17 -3.46 -27.35
C SER A 14 22.58 -2.32 -26.39
N TYR A 15 21.81 -2.08 -25.31
CA TYR A 15 22.12 -1.06 -24.31
C TYR A 15 22.81 -1.59 -23.04
N LEU A 16 22.93 -2.90 -22.88
CA LEU A 16 23.58 -3.49 -21.72
C LEU A 16 25.11 -3.46 -21.89
N PRO A 17 25.88 -3.08 -20.84
CA PRO A 17 27.32 -3.32 -20.83
C PRO A 17 27.60 -4.79 -21.12
N ALA A 18 28.66 -5.10 -21.88
CA ALA A 18 28.98 -6.46 -22.34
C ALA A 18 29.13 -7.50 -21.20
N ASP A 19 29.38 -7.02 -19.98
CA ASP A 19 29.56 -7.84 -18.79
C ASP A 19 28.24 -8.15 -18.04
N ILE A 20 27.12 -7.51 -18.42
CA ILE A 20 25.79 -7.83 -17.88
C ILE A 20 25.17 -8.92 -18.75
N THR A 21 25.25 -10.16 -18.27
CA THR A 21 24.67 -11.33 -18.96
C THR A 21 23.24 -11.64 -18.54
N TYR A 22 22.72 -10.91 -17.55
CA TYR A 22 21.40 -11.08 -16.98
C TYR A 22 20.78 -9.72 -16.72
N PHE A 23 19.64 -9.46 -17.34
CA PHE A 23 18.76 -8.36 -16.98
C PHE A 23 17.50 -8.98 -16.39
N PRO A 24 17.03 -8.51 -15.22
CA PRO A 24 15.85 -9.08 -14.60
C PRO A 24 14.65 -8.92 -15.54
N ASP A 25 13.88 -9.98 -15.71
CA ASP A 25 12.58 -9.94 -16.40
C ASP A 25 11.45 -10.00 -15.37
N THR A 26 10.27 -10.50 -15.76
CA THR A 26 9.12 -10.67 -14.87
C THR A 26 9.46 -11.42 -13.58
N GLU A 27 10.47 -12.30 -13.63
CA GLU A 27 10.95 -13.05 -12.46
C GLU A 27 12.38 -12.65 -12.13
N TRP A 28 12.52 -11.73 -11.17
CA TRP A 28 13.83 -11.37 -10.64
C TRP A 28 14.48 -12.57 -9.95
N THR A 29 15.64 -12.98 -10.46
CA THR A 29 16.45 -14.03 -9.83
C THR A 29 17.19 -13.49 -8.62
N ALA A 30 17.01 -14.15 -7.47
CA ALA A 30 17.78 -13.91 -6.26
C ALA A 30 19.07 -14.76 -6.22
N THR A 31 20.13 -14.23 -5.61
CA THR A 31 21.47 -14.85 -5.47
C THR A 31 22.06 -14.45 -4.13
N THR A 32 23.12 -15.13 -3.69
CA THR A 32 23.79 -14.69 -2.46
C THR A 32 24.56 -13.40 -2.69
N PRO A 33 24.70 -12.54 -1.65
CA PRO A 33 25.58 -11.38 -1.72
C PRO A 33 27.00 -11.73 -2.21
N GLU A 34 27.57 -12.83 -1.73
CA GLU A 34 28.94 -13.26 -2.05
C GLU A 34 29.13 -13.58 -3.53
N GLU A 35 28.14 -14.22 -4.18
CA GLU A 35 28.17 -14.52 -5.61
C GLU A 35 28.23 -13.24 -6.47
N GLN A 36 27.69 -12.13 -5.95
CA GLN A 36 27.76 -10.81 -6.59
C GLN A 36 28.86 -9.92 -6.01
N GLY A 37 29.77 -10.46 -5.20
CA GLY A 37 30.89 -9.74 -4.61
C GLY A 37 30.47 -8.70 -3.55
N MET A 38 29.39 -8.98 -2.84
CA MET A 38 28.89 -8.21 -1.68
C MET A 38 29.10 -9.01 -0.39
N ASN A 39 29.19 -8.29 0.73
CA ASN A 39 29.34 -8.89 2.05
C ASN A 39 27.95 -9.09 2.67
N SER A 40 27.54 -10.33 2.91
CA SER A 40 26.24 -10.64 3.53
C SER A 40 26.08 -10.05 4.92
N THR A 41 27.13 -10.08 5.75
CA THR A 41 27.10 -9.53 7.12
C THR A 41 26.69 -8.06 7.14
N THR A 42 27.23 -7.24 6.23
CA THR A 42 26.84 -5.81 6.15
C THR A 42 25.37 -5.63 5.75
N LEU A 43 24.86 -6.47 4.85
CA LEU A 43 23.45 -6.41 4.43
C LEU A 43 22.52 -6.90 5.55
N ASP A 44 22.93 -7.91 6.32
CA ASP A 44 22.19 -8.39 7.49
C ASP A 44 22.18 -7.36 8.61
N GLU A 45 23.30 -6.69 8.88
CA GLU A 45 23.38 -5.58 9.85
C GLU A 45 22.44 -4.42 9.48
N MET A 46 22.29 -4.11 8.19
CA MET A 46 21.34 -3.11 7.71
C MET A 46 19.89 -3.52 7.96
N ILE A 47 19.53 -4.78 7.68
CA ILE A 47 18.18 -5.30 7.97
C ILE A 47 17.91 -5.26 9.47
N GLN A 48 18.85 -5.73 10.28
CA GLN A 48 18.72 -5.70 11.74
C GLN A 48 18.56 -4.27 12.26
N PHE A 49 19.29 -3.31 11.71
CA PHE A 49 19.15 -1.90 12.07
C PHE A 49 17.75 -1.34 11.75
N ILE A 50 17.19 -1.68 10.58
CA ILE A 50 15.82 -1.27 10.20
C ILE A 50 14.80 -1.81 11.20
N GLU A 51 14.96 -3.08 11.60
CA GLU A 51 14.09 -3.76 12.56
C GLU A 51 14.22 -3.19 13.98
N ASP A 52 15.45 -3.05 14.48
CA ASP A 52 15.76 -2.58 15.83
C ASP A 52 15.30 -1.13 16.06
N GLU A 53 15.50 -0.26 15.07
CA GLU A 53 15.07 1.14 15.15
C GLU A 53 13.58 1.34 14.83
N SER A 54 12.86 0.27 14.46
CA SER A 54 11.48 0.35 13.96
C SER A 54 11.34 1.44 12.89
N ALA A 55 12.32 1.52 11.99
CA ALA A 55 12.38 2.55 10.98
C ALA A 55 11.13 2.43 10.07
N PRO A 56 10.50 3.55 9.65
CA PRO A 56 9.27 3.54 8.86
C PRO A 56 9.54 3.18 7.38
N ILE A 57 10.28 2.10 7.15
CA ILE A 57 10.60 1.55 5.83
C ILE A 57 9.54 0.52 5.49
N LYS A 58 8.92 0.65 4.31
CA LYS A 58 7.92 -0.31 3.82
C LYS A 58 8.54 -1.47 3.04
N GLY A 59 9.58 -1.19 2.27
CA GLY A 59 10.30 -2.19 1.49
C GLY A 59 11.68 -1.72 1.11
N LEU A 60 12.59 -2.67 0.94
CA LEU A 60 13.97 -2.46 0.51
C LEU A 60 14.35 -3.61 -0.43
N VAL A 61 14.93 -3.27 -1.57
CA VAL A 61 15.49 -4.23 -2.51
C VAL A 61 16.89 -3.75 -2.89
N VAL A 62 17.90 -4.62 -2.74
CA VAL A 62 19.28 -4.36 -3.14
C VAL A 62 19.63 -5.30 -4.28
N THR A 63 20.14 -4.71 -5.36
CA THR A 63 20.42 -5.43 -6.59
C THR A 63 21.86 -5.22 -7.02
N ARG A 64 22.46 -6.25 -7.62
CA ARG A 64 23.81 -6.16 -8.22
C ARG A 64 23.94 -7.12 -9.39
N ASN A 65 24.53 -6.63 -10.48
CA ASN A 65 24.68 -7.36 -11.75
C ASN A 65 23.37 -7.98 -12.29
N GLY A 66 22.24 -7.33 -12.03
CA GLY A 66 20.91 -7.79 -12.44
C GLY A 66 20.19 -8.68 -11.43
N TYR A 67 20.84 -9.17 -10.38
CA TYR A 67 20.24 -10.06 -9.38
C TYR A 67 19.79 -9.33 -8.12
N ILE A 68 18.74 -9.83 -7.46
CA ILE A 68 18.43 -9.45 -6.08
C ILE A 68 19.43 -10.16 -5.16
N VAL A 69 20.14 -9.38 -4.34
CA VAL A 69 21.09 -9.94 -3.36
C VAL A 69 20.55 -9.88 -1.93
N LYS A 70 19.60 -8.99 -1.67
CA LYS A 70 18.91 -8.85 -0.39
C LYS A 70 17.63 -8.04 -0.60
N GLU A 71 16.56 -8.46 0.04
CA GLU A 71 15.33 -7.70 0.13
C GLU A 71 14.69 -7.90 1.49
N GLY A 72 13.80 -6.98 1.84
CA GLY A 72 13.02 -7.02 3.07
C GLY A 72 11.78 -6.14 2.87
N TYR A 73 10.67 -6.62 3.40
CA TYR A 73 9.39 -5.92 3.36
C TYR A 73 8.82 -5.88 4.76
N TRP A 74 8.39 -4.70 5.19
CA TRP A 74 7.89 -4.45 6.54
C TRP A 74 6.57 -3.72 6.46
N MET A 75 5.92 -3.54 7.61
CA MET A 75 4.61 -2.88 7.70
C MET A 75 3.58 -3.52 6.75
N TYR A 76 3.63 -4.86 6.64
CA TYR A 76 2.74 -5.70 5.82
C TYR A 76 2.79 -5.43 4.32
N ASN A 77 3.88 -4.84 3.83
CA ASN A 77 4.13 -4.73 2.40
C ASN A 77 4.76 -6.03 1.87
N SER A 78 4.73 -6.17 0.56
CA SER A 78 5.30 -7.30 -0.19
C SER A 78 5.91 -6.80 -1.49
N GLU A 79 6.52 -7.70 -2.24
CA GLU A 79 7.09 -7.47 -3.56
C GLU A 79 6.06 -6.96 -4.60
N ILE A 80 4.77 -7.20 -4.36
CA ILE A 80 3.68 -6.74 -5.24
C ILE A 80 2.99 -5.47 -4.75
N SER A 81 3.37 -4.92 -3.59
CA SER A 81 2.72 -3.73 -3.02
C SER A 81 3.12 -2.47 -3.79
N PHE A 82 2.14 -1.64 -4.15
CA PHE A 82 2.39 -0.31 -4.70
C PHE A 82 2.92 0.65 -3.61
N HIS A 83 3.91 1.47 -3.96
CA HIS A 83 4.47 2.49 -3.07
C HIS A 83 4.48 3.87 -3.72
N GLN A 84 4.06 4.88 -2.95
CA GLN A 84 4.12 6.27 -3.36
C GLN A 84 5.55 6.79 -3.27
N ILE A 85 6.14 7.07 -4.43
CA ILE A 85 7.57 7.42 -4.54
C ILE A 85 7.82 8.93 -4.45
N PHE A 86 6.76 9.72 -4.29
CA PHE A 86 6.81 11.19 -4.25
C PHE A 86 7.69 11.77 -5.36
N SER A 87 8.69 12.56 -4.98
CA SER A 87 9.53 13.32 -5.90
C SER A 87 10.50 12.46 -6.72
N CYS A 88 10.60 11.16 -6.47
CA CYS A 88 11.25 10.25 -7.41
C CYS A 88 10.55 10.26 -8.78
N THR A 89 9.25 10.54 -8.81
CA THR A 89 8.45 10.74 -10.04
C THR A 89 9.12 11.73 -11.00
N LYS A 90 9.74 12.80 -10.49
CA LYS A 90 10.35 13.85 -11.32
C LYS A 90 11.49 13.31 -12.20
N SER A 91 12.19 12.29 -11.74
CA SER A 91 13.25 11.62 -12.51
C SER A 91 12.66 10.85 -13.70
N PHE A 92 11.51 10.19 -13.49
CA PHE A 92 10.78 9.54 -14.58
C PHE A 92 10.20 10.57 -15.55
N THR A 93 9.59 11.65 -15.07
CA THR A 93 9.11 12.75 -15.94
C THR A 93 10.24 13.33 -16.79
N GLY A 94 11.42 13.56 -16.21
CA GLY A 94 12.60 14.01 -16.95
C GLY A 94 13.08 13.00 -18.01
N ALA A 95 13.04 11.70 -17.69
CA ALA A 95 13.34 10.64 -18.67
C ALA A 95 12.31 10.63 -19.81
N VAL A 96 11.02 10.79 -19.49
CA VAL A 96 9.93 10.86 -20.47
C VAL A 96 10.09 12.07 -21.40
N VAL A 97 10.52 13.23 -20.89
CA VAL A 97 10.90 14.38 -21.74
C VAL A 97 12.05 14.00 -22.69
N GLY A 98 13.08 13.31 -22.18
CA GLY A 98 14.19 12.82 -23.01
C GLY A 98 13.73 11.86 -24.12
N ILE A 99 12.75 11.01 -23.82
CA ILE A 99 12.14 10.11 -24.80
C ILE A 99 11.33 10.90 -25.83
N ALA A 100 10.52 11.88 -25.41
CA ALA A 100 9.80 12.76 -26.32
C ALA A 100 10.74 13.53 -27.27
N ILE A 101 11.93 13.93 -26.80
CA ILE A 101 12.99 14.49 -27.66
C ILE A 101 13.51 13.46 -28.65
N LYS A 102 13.84 12.25 -28.18
CA LYS A 102 14.37 11.16 -29.02
C LYS A 102 13.40 10.77 -30.13
N GLU A 103 12.11 10.68 -29.82
CA GLU A 103 11.05 10.32 -30.77
C GLU A 103 10.61 11.50 -31.66
N GLY A 104 11.14 12.72 -31.41
CA GLY A 104 10.94 13.89 -32.26
C GLY A 104 9.65 14.68 -31.99
N PHE A 105 9.00 14.46 -30.85
CA PHE A 105 7.87 15.30 -30.39
C PHE A 105 8.34 16.63 -29.82
N ILE A 106 9.56 16.67 -29.28
CA ILE A 106 10.21 17.87 -28.75
C ILE A 106 11.54 18.06 -29.50
N ASP A 107 11.86 19.28 -29.92
CA ASP A 107 13.03 19.52 -30.77
C ASP A 107 14.35 19.22 -30.02
N ASN A 108 14.51 19.82 -28.84
CA ASN A 108 15.65 19.66 -27.94
C ASN A 108 15.43 20.50 -26.66
N VAL A 109 16.37 20.40 -25.72
CA VAL A 109 16.31 21.12 -24.43
C VAL A 109 16.41 22.65 -24.55
N SER A 110 16.86 23.20 -25.68
CA SER A 110 16.93 24.65 -25.91
C SER A 110 15.63 25.23 -26.48
N GLN A 111 14.62 24.40 -26.79
CA GLN A 111 13.29 24.87 -27.18
C GLN A 111 12.69 25.73 -26.07
N LYS A 112 12.03 26.83 -26.44
CA LYS A 112 11.46 27.76 -25.45
C LYS A 112 10.18 27.18 -24.87
N VAL A 113 9.97 27.39 -23.59
CA VAL A 113 8.77 26.93 -22.87
C VAL A 113 7.50 27.49 -23.50
N LEU A 114 7.51 28.78 -23.89
CA LEU A 114 6.32 29.44 -24.43
C LEU A 114 5.95 28.96 -25.84
N ASP A 115 6.86 28.27 -26.56
CA ASP A 115 6.56 27.72 -27.88
C ASP A 115 5.53 26.57 -27.80
N PHE A 116 5.41 25.91 -26.63
CA PHE A 116 4.42 24.86 -26.37
C PHE A 116 3.02 25.39 -26.03
N PHE A 117 2.89 26.66 -25.66
CA PHE A 117 1.64 27.26 -25.19
C PHE A 117 1.24 28.52 -25.99
N PRO A 118 1.13 28.45 -27.33
CA PRO A 118 0.96 29.62 -28.18
C PRO A 118 -0.36 30.38 -27.93
N GLU A 119 -1.38 29.70 -27.42
CA GLU A 119 -2.70 30.28 -27.15
C GLU A 119 -2.85 30.84 -25.71
N MET A 120 -1.84 30.64 -24.85
CA MET A 120 -1.92 31.04 -23.44
C MET A 120 -1.52 32.52 -23.29
N THR A 121 -2.36 33.31 -22.61
CA THR A 121 -2.00 34.69 -22.25
C THR A 121 -1.30 34.67 -20.89
N ILE A 122 0.00 35.00 -20.87
CA ILE A 122 0.84 34.95 -19.67
C ILE A 122 0.98 36.32 -19.01
N GLU A 123 0.83 36.38 -17.69
CA GLU A 123 1.06 37.59 -16.90
C GLU A 123 2.55 37.76 -16.52
N ASN A 124 2.92 38.97 -16.10
CA ASN A 124 4.28 39.31 -15.66
C ASN A 124 5.35 38.90 -16.70
N MET A 125 5.07 39.15 -17.98
CA MET A 125 6.01 38.87 -19.06
C MET A 125 7.18 39.84 -19.06
N ASP A 126 8.38 39.28 -19.20
CA ASP A 126 9.60 40.01 -19.50
C ASP A 126 10.54 39.17 -20.40
N ALA A 127 11.63 39.78 -20.86
CA ALA A 127 12.59 39.14 -21.75
C ALA A 127 13.23 37.87 -21.15
N ARG A 128 13.26 37.73 -19.81
CA ARG A 128 13.83 36.56 -19.14
C ARG A 128 12.86 35.39 -19.25
N LYS A 129 11.57 35.62 -19.00
CA LYS A 129 10.53 34.61 -19.17
C LYS A 129 10.38 34.17 -20.64
N GLU A 130 10.48 35.10 -21.60
CA GLU A 130 10.49 34.79 -23.04
C GLU A 130 11.69 33.95 -23.49
N ALA A 131 12.78 33.96 -22.72
CA ALA A 131 14.00 33.21 -22.99
C ALA A 131 14.07 31.89 -22.21
N MET A 132 13.06 31.56 -21.39
CA MET A 132 13.06 30.32 -20.62
C MET A 132 12.97 29.11 -21.56
N THR A 133 13.95 28.20 -21.43
CA THR A 133 14.03 26.97 -22.22
C THR A 133 13.58 25.77 -21.41
N LEU A 134 13.32 24.66 -22.10
CA LEU A 134 13.04 23.38 -21.48
C LEU A 134 14.18 22.93 -20.53
N GLU A 135 15.44 23.22 -20.85
CA GLU A 135 16.60 22.98 -19.99
C GLU A 135 16.46 23.67 -18.62
N HIS A 136 16.00 24.93 -18.60
CA HIS A 136 15.80 25.65 -17.34
C HIS A 136 14.72 25.00 -16.48
N VAL A 137 13.66 24.44 -17.10
CA VAL A 137 12.61 23.71 -16.38
C VAL A 137 13.14 22.38 -15.84
N LEU A 138 13.82 21.59 -16.68
CA LEU A 138 14.43 20.30 -16.32
C LEU A 138 15.44 20.42 -15.17
N THR A 139 16.17 21.54 -15.13
CA THR A 139 17.19 21.80 -14.10
C THR A 139 16.67 22.60 -12.91
N MET A 140 15.38 22.94 -12.87
CA MET A 140 14.76 23.78 -11.83
C MET A 140 15.46 25.13 -11.63
N THR A 141 15.84 25.76 -12.74
CA THR A 141 16.50 27.07 -12.80
C THR A 141 15.67 28.11 -13.56
N THR A 142 14.34 28.02 -13.48
CA THR A 142 13.42 28.89 -14.24
C THR A 142 13.58 30.38 -13.91
N GLY A 143 13.97 30.70 -12.67
CA GLY A 143 14.10 32.07 -12.17
C GLY A 143 12.76 32.73 -11.78
N LEU A 144 11.66 31.98 -11.84
CA LEU A 144 10.36 32.40 -11.33
C LEU A 144 10.41 32.56 -9.81
N ASP A 145 9.58 33.46 -9.29
CA ASP A 145 9.42 33.69 -7.86
C ASP A 145 8.71 32.51 -7.21
N TRP A 146 9.47 31.42 -6.95
CA TRP A 146 8.97 30.16 -6.42
C TRP A 146 9.58 29.86 -5.04
N ASN A 147 8.73 29.73 -4.03
CA ASN A 147 9.11 29.39 -2.66
C ASN A 147 8.24 28.29 -2.07
N GLU A 148 8.53 27.05 -2.47
CA GLU A 148 7.94 25.83 -1.92
C GLU A 148 8.79 25.26 -0.78
N TRP A 149 10.12 25.20 -0.96
CA TRP A 149 11.01 24.49 -0.04
C TRP A 149 11.17 25.16 1.33
N ASN A 150 11.17 26.49 1.38
CA ASN A 150 11.40 27.22 2.63
C ASN A 150 10.09 27.53 3.39
N THR A 151 8.95 27.07 2.86
CA THR A 151 7.64 27.22 3.48
C THR A 151 7.12 25.81 3.81
N SER A 152 6.52 25.61 4.99
CA SER A 152 5.92 24.31 5.30
C SER A 152 4.84 23.93 4.28
N TYR A 153 4.76 22.68 3.85
CA TYR A 153 3.65 22.20 3.00
C TYR A 153 2.29 22.24 3.71
N ASN A 154 2.26 22.31 5.05
CA ASN A 154 1.02 22.51 5.80
C ASN A 154 0.57 23.97 5.85
N ASN A 155 1.35 24.90 5.31
CA ASN A 155 1.00 26.31 5.27
C ASN A 155 0.24 26.61 3.95
N PRO A 156 -0.99 27.14 3.98
CA PRO A 156 -1.72 27.50 2.76
C PRO A 156 -0.99 28.52 1.88
N ASP A 157 -0.09 29.34 2.46
CA ASP A 157 0.74 30.28 1.70
C ASP A 157 1.90 29.58 0.94
N ASN A 158 2.11 28.27 1.12
CA ASN A 158 3.07 27.53 0.31
C ASN A 158 2.66 27.58 -1.17
N MET A 159 3.61 27.85 -2.06
CA MET A 159 3.33 27.97 -3.49
C MET A 159 2.84 26.67 -4.14
N TYR A 160 3.21 25.50 -3.59
CA TYR A 160 2.62 24.22 -3.97
C TYR A 160 1.10 24.24 -3.76
N ASN A 161 0.64 24.64 -2.56
CA ASN A 161 -0.77 24.68 -2.21
C ASN A 161 -1.53 25.73 -3.03
N GLN A 162 -0.96 26.93 -3.19
CA GLN A 162 -1.57 27.99 -4.00
C GLN A 162 -1.71 27.58 -5.47
N MET A 163 -0.71 26.89 -6.02
CA MET A 163 -0.73 26.45 -7.41
C MET A 163 -1.80 25.37 -7.62
N PHE A 164 -1.82 24.32 -6.80
CA PHE A 164 -2.78 23.23 -6.95
C PHE A 164 -4.20 23.57 -6.49
N GLY A 165 -4.35 24.57 -5.62
CA GLY A 165 -5.67 25.14 -5.28
C GLY A 165 -6.19 26.16 -6.30
N SER A 166 -5.44 26.46 -7.37
CA SER A 166 -5.89 27.37 -8.42
C SER A 166 -6.70 26.64 -9.50
N GLU A 167 -7.53 27.39 -10.24
CA GLU A 167 -8.30 26.81 -11.34
C GLU A 167 -7.43 26.25 -12.48
N ASN A 168 -6.22 26.80 -12.65
CA ASN A 168 -5.26 26.36 -13.67
C ASN A 168 -3.82 26.44 -13.14
N PRO A 169 -3.26 25.33 -12.63
CA PRO A 169 -1.91 25.26 -12.07
C PRO A 169 -0.80 25.70 -13.03
N ILE A 170 -0.92 25.38 -14.31
CA ILE A 170 0.08 25.76 -15.33
C ILE A 170 0.06 27.27 -15.57
N GLN A 171 -1.13 27.85 -15.71
CA GLN A 171 -1.30 29.30 -15.83
C GLN A 171 -0.80 30.01 -14.57
N PHE A 172 -1.13 29.50 -13.37
CA PHE A 172 -0.64 30.04 -12.11
C PHE A 172 0.89 30.10 -12.11
N PHE A 173 1.55 28.98 -12.41
CA PHE A 173 3.00 28.87 -12.38
C PHE A 173 3.67 29.80 -13.40
N LEU A 174 3.17 29.83 -14.65
CA LEU A 174 3.71 30.69 -15.71
C LEU A 174 3.42 32.18 -15.47
N ASN A 175 2.37 32.53 -14.73
CA ASN A 175 2.06 33.91 -14.37
C ASN A 175 2.97 34.49 -13.29
N LEU A 176 3.74 33.68 -12.57
CA LEU A 176 4.63 34.18 -11.52
C LEU A 176 5.66 35.19 -12.05
N PRO A 177 5.99 36.25 -11.30
CA PRO A 177 7.07 37.15 -11.69
C PRO A 177 8.42 36.43 -11.81
N THR A 178 9.26 36.87 -12.74
CA THR A 178 10.65 36.42 -12.83
C THR A 178 11.52 37.26 -11.90
N VAL A 179 12.18 36.65 -10.93
CA VAL A 179 13.04 37.34 -9.94
C VAL A 179 14.54 37.09 -10.16
N TYR A 180 14.90 36.03 -10.89
CA TYR A 180 16.27 35.73 -11.32
C TYR A 180 16.33 35.48 -12.83
N ASP A 181 17.51 35.65 -13.43
CA ASP A 181 17.72 35.21 -14.81
C ASP A 181 17.64 33.68 -14.87
N SER A 182 16.92 33.11 -15.85
CA SER A 182 16.85 31.65 -16.00
C SER A 182 18.25 31.04 -16.18
N GLY A 183 18.49 29.87 -15.57
CA GLY A 183 19.79 29.21 -15.53
C GLY A 183 20.74 29.71 -14.42
N THR A 184 20.41 30.79 -13.71
CA THR A 184 21.33 31.41 -12.74
C THR A 184 21.04 31.06 -11.28
N HIS A 185 19.81 30.63 -10.96
CA HIS A 185 19.39 30.31 -9.61
C HIS A 185 18.61 29.00 -9.59
N TRP A 186 19.04 28.06 -8.75
CA TRP A 186 18.34 26.81 -8.52
C TRP A 186 17.33 26.96 -7.40
N ALA A 187 16.08 26.58 -7.66
CA ALA A 187 15.01 26.54 -6.67
C ALA A 187 14.21 25.26 -6.86
N TYR A 188 14.21 24.38 -5.84
CA TYR A 188 13.40 23.16 -5.89
C TYR A 188 11.93 23.49 -6.17
N SER A 189 11.37 22.87 -7.21
CA SER A 189 10.07 23.27 -7.76
C SER A 189 9.24 22.10 -8.27
N THR A 190 8.14 21.81 -7.57
CA THR A 190 7.09 20.93 -8.08
C THR A 190 6.35 21.57 -9.25
N GLY A 191 6.19 22.89 -9.28
CA GLY A 191 5.64 23.61 -10.44
C GLY A 191 6.44 23.39 -11.72
N SER A 192 7.77 23.38 -11.64
CA SER A 192 8.62 23.06 -12.80
C SER A 192 8.38 21.63 -13.30
N SER A 193 8.27 20.66 -12.40
CA SER A 193 7.97 19.28 -12.81
C SER A 193 6.57 19.13 -13.39
N HIS A 194 5.58 19.85 -12.87
CA HIS A 194 4.20 19.85 -13.40
C HIS A 194 4.15 20.49 -14.79
N LEU A 195 4.92 21.56 -15.00
CA LEU A 195 5.11 22.18 -16.31
C LEU A 195 5.72 21.21 -17.33
N LEU A 196 6.63 20.33 -16.94
CA LEU A 196 7.15 19.28 -17.84
C LEU A 196 6.04 18.31 -18.29
N SER A 197 5.13 17.92 -17.39
CA SER A 197 3.96 17.10 -17.74
C SER A 197 3.09 17.81 -18.79
N ALA A 198 2.81 19.10 -18.59
CA ALA A 198 2.05 19.90 -19.55
C ALA A 198 2.75 20.01 -20.91
N ILE A 199 4.07 20.23 -20.92
CA ILE A 199 4.85 20.26 -22.17
C ILE A 199 4.79 18.93 -22.91
N ILE A 200 4.91 17.79 -22.20
CA ILE A 200 4.76 16.46 -22.80
C ILE A 200 3.38 16.34 -23.45
N GLN A 201 2.33 16.76 -22.74
CA GLN A 201 0.96 16.65 -23.24
C GLN A 201 0.71 17.52 -24.47
N GLU A 202 1.16 18.77 -24.47
CA GLU A 202 1.06 19.65 -25.64
C GLU A 202 1.85 19.12 -26.84
N ALA A 203 3.07 18.62 -26.61
CA ALA A 203 3.94 18.11 -27.67
C ALA A 203 3.44 16.80 -28.30
N THR A 204 2.79 15.95 -27.52
CA THR A 204 2.40 14.58 -27.93
C THR A 204 0.90 14.41 -28.19
N SER A 205 0.07 15.33 -27.70
CA SER A 205 -1.39 15.17 -27.61
C SER A 205 -1.85 13.95 -26.78
N MET A 206 -0.97 13.38 -25.95
CA MET A 206 -1.25 12.30 -25.02
C MET A 206 -1.13 12.81 -23.59
N THR A 207 -1.83 12.18 -22.63
CA THR A 207 -1.52 12.46 -21.22
C THR A 207 -0.09 12.04 -20.92
N THR A 208 0.58 12.69 -19.96
CA THR A 208 1.94 12.31 -19.57
C THR A 208 1.99 10.84 -19.11
N ARG A 209 0.96 10.39 -18.41
CA ARG A 209 0.81 9.00 -17.98
C ARG A 209 0.77 8.06 -19.17
N ASP A 210 -0.11 8.28 -20.14
CA ASP A 210 -0.26 7.38 -21.29
C ASP A 210 1.00 7.35 -22.15
N PHE A 211 1.64 8.50 -22.36
CA PHE A 211 2.90 8.57 -23.08
C PHE A 211 4.03 7.85 -22.33
N ALA A 212 4.08 7.99 -21.00
CA ALA A 212 5.07 7.28 -20.19
C ALA A 212 4.79 5.77 -20.16
N GLU A 213 3.54 5.34 -20.10
CA GLU A 213 3.15 3.92 -20.19
C GLU A 213 3.64 3.33 -21.51
N GLU A 214 3.27 3.93 -22.64
CA GLU A 214 3.60 3.42 -23.98
C GLU A 214 5.11 3.41 -24.27
N TYR A 215 5.82 4.49 -23.92
CA TYR A 215 7.21 4.69 -24.36
C TYR A 215 8.27 4.38 -23.31
N LEU A 216 7.90 4.24 -22.03
CA LEU A 216 8.85 3.97 -20.94
C LEU A 216 8.48 2.72 -20.13
N PHE A 217 7.26 2.63 -19.60
CA PHE A 217 6.94 1.59 -18.62
C PHE A 217 6.53 0.26 -19.27
N ASP A 218 5.75 0.25 -20.36
CA ASP A 218 5.41 -0.95 -21.13
C ASP A 218 6.66 -1.66 -21.68
N PRO A 219 7.62 -0.95 -22.32
CA PRO A 219 8.87 -1.58 -22.76
C PRO A 219 9.72 -2.16 -21.60
N LEU A 220 9.56 -1.60 -20.40
CA LEU A 220 10.21 -2.07 -19.18
C LEU A 220 9.35 -3.05 -18.38
N ASN A 221 8.16 -3.41 -18.88
CA ASN A 221 7.19 -4.28 -18.21
C ASN A 221 6.83 -3.83 -16.77
N VAL A 222 6.94 -2.54 -16.49
CA VAL A 222 6.61 -1.96 -15.19
C VAL A 222 5.14 -1.59 -15.18
N THR A 223 4.41 -2.01 -14.15
CA THR A 223 3.01 -1.62 -14.00
C THR A 223 2.93 -0.30 -13.24
N LEU A 224 2.32 0.70 -13.86
CA LEU A 224 1.98 1.96 -13.20
C LEU A 224 0.69 1.81 -12.41
N GLY A 225 0.72 2.22 -11.13
CA GLY A 225 -0.49 2.51 -10.38
C GLY A 225 -1.02 3.91 -10.69
N GLY A 226 -1.65 4.55 -9.70
CA GLY A 226 -2.19 5.90 -9.86
C GLY A 226 -1.13 6.94 -10.24
N TRP A 227 -1.46 7.81 -11.20
CA TRP A 227 -0.73 9.05 -11.48
C TRP A 227 -1.73 10.18 -11.62
N ALA A 228 -1.80 10.99 -10.55
CA ALA A 228 -2.84 11.98 -10.42
C ALA A 228 -2.87 13.03 -11.54
N VAL A 229 -4.01 13.71 -11.73
CA VAL A 229 -4.22 14.79 -12.73
C VAL A 229 -4.80 16.05 -12.10
N ASP A 230 -4.45 17.21 -12.65
CA ASP A 230 -5.03 18.49 -12.27
C ASP A 230 -6.38 18.75 -13.00
N PRO A 231 -7.08 19.87 -12.72
CA PRO A 231 -8.35 20.18 -13.38
C PRO A 231 -8.27 20.36 -14.91
N GLN A 232 -7.07 20.46 -15.48
CA GLN A 232 -6.82 20.55 -16.92
C GLN A 232 -6.50 19.17 -17.53
N GLY A 233 -6.49 18.11 -16.71
CA GLY A 233 -6.10 16.76 -17.11
C GLY A 233 -4.59 16.58 -17.22
N ILE A 234 -3.77 17.55 -16.76
CA ILE A 234 -2.32 17.40 -16.75
C ILE A 234 -1.94 16.52 -15.58
N ASN A 235 -1.16 15.46 -15.80
CA ASN A 235 -0.75 14.58 -14.72
C ASN A 235 0.06 15.34 -13.65
N ASN A 236 -0.56 15.53 -12.48
CA ASN A 236 -0.07 16.19 -11.29
C ASN A 236 0.55 15.21 -10.27
N ALA A 237 0.96 15.76 -9.14
CA ALA A 237 1.60 15.01 -8.07
C ALA A 237 0.65 14.51 -6.96
N THR A 238 -0.68 14.64 -7.06
CA THR A 238 -1.53 14.59 -5.85
C THR A 238 -2.73 13.64 -6.00
N PRO A 239 -2.65 12.38 -5.54
CA PRO A 239 -3.80 11.49 -5.44
C PRO A 239 -4.68 11.86 -4.22
N PRO A 240 -5.80 11.15 -4.01
CA PRO A 240 -6.43 11.10 -2.70
C PRO A 240 -5.43 10.73 -1.61
N GLU A 241 -5.65 11.18 -0.39
CA GLU A 241 -4.85 10.81 0.77
C GLU A 241 -5.71 10.11 1.83
N TRP A 242 -5.14 9.14 2.54
CA TRP A 242 -5.83 8.51 3.67
C TRP A 242 -5.90 9.51 4.82
N ASP A 243 -7.10 9.84 5.31
CA ASP A 243 -7.27 10.63 6.55
C ASP A 243 -6.62 9.92 7.73
N GLN A 244 -6.81 8.60 7.73
CA GLN A 244 -6.08 7.65 8.55
C GLN A 244 -5.76 6.45 7.67
N ALA A 245 -4.47 6.09 7.61
CA ALA A 245 -4.04 4.90 6.88
C ALA A 245 -4.79 3.66 7.40
N PRO A 246 -5.16 2.71 6.52
CA PRO A 246 -5.78 1.46 6.95
C PRO A 246 -4.92 0.76 8.00
N VAL A 247 -5.55 0.26 9.05
CA VAL A 247 -4.89 -0.48 10.14
C VAL A 247 -5.55 -1.83 10.34
N ASP A 248 -4.77 -2.80 10.79
CA ASP A 248 -5.25 -4.15 11.06
C ASP A 248 -6.41 -4.15 12.06
N GLN A 249 -7.35 -5.06 11.83
CA GLN A 249 -8.57 -5.20 12.60
C GLN A 249 -8.52 -6.54 13.33
N LEU A 250 -8.66 -6.52 14.65
CA LEU A 250 -8.67 -7.73 15.49
C LEU A 250 -10.11 -8.01 15.92
N LEU A 251 -10.61 -9.21 15.60
CA LEU A 251 -11.99 -9.63 15.83
C LEU A 251 -12.04 -11.01 16.47
N GLU A 252 -13.10 -11.24 17.23
CA GLU A 252 -13.45 -12.57 17.72
C GLU A 252 -14.15 -13.38 16.60
N VAL A 253 -13.89 -14.68 16.54
CA VAL A 253 -14.62 -15.58 15.64
C VAL A 253 -16.12 -15.49 15.93
N GLY A 254 -16.94 -15.33 14.89
CA GLY A 254 -18.37 -15.01 15.07
C GLY A 254 -18.72 -13.55 14.84
N GLU A 255 -17.76 -12.63 14.99
CA GLU A 255 -17.99 -11.21 14.77
C GLU A 255 -18.04 -10.85 13.29
N THR A 256 -18.66 -9.72 13.00
CA THR A 256 -18.72 -9.13 11.65
C THR A 256 -17.76 -7.97 11.61
N LEU A 257 -16.88 -7.94 10.61
CA LEU A 257 -16.05 -6.77 10.36
C LEU A 257 -16.95 -5.61 9.92
N GLN A 258 -16.76 -4.45 10.54
CA GLN A 258 -17.29 -3.18 10.06
C GLN A 258 -16.21 -2.12 10.24
N TYR A 259 -15.41 -1.90 9.19
CA TYR A 259 -14.28 -0.99 9.22
C TYR A 259 -14.50 0.21 8.31
N ASP A 260 -14.60 1.39 8.91
CA ASP A 260 -14.80 2.66 8.22
C ASP A 260 -13.46 3.24 7.78
N LEU A 261 -13.21 3.20 6.48
CA LEU A 261 -12.03 3.78 5.86
C LEU A 261 -12.32 5.20 5.41
N ASN A 262 -11.47 6.13 5.84
CA ASN A 262 -11.61 7.54 5.53
C ASN A 262 -10.42 8.01 4.68
N ALA A 263 -10.75 8.62 3.56
CA ALA A 263 -9.80 9.27 2.67
C ALA A 263 -10.39 10.61 2.24
N SER A 264 -9.50 11.56 1.95
CA SER A 264 -9.86 12.88 1.49
C SER A 264 -9.22 13.16 0.14
N ASP A 265 -9.98 13.84 -0.69
CA ASP A 265 -9.50 14.45 -1.92
C ASP A 265 -10.28 15.75 -2.15
N GLU A 266 -9.59 16.81 -2.57
CA GLU A 266 -10.20 18.13 -2.82
C GLU A 266 -11.26 18.09 -3.93
N THR A 267 -11.18 17.10 -4.81
CA THR A 267 -12.11 16.89 -5.93
C THR A 267 -13.20 15.85 -5.62
N GLY A 268 -13.17 15.27 -4.43
CA GLY A 268 -14.13 14.28 -3.94
C GLY A 268 -13.88 12.86 -4.45
N LEU A 269 -14.26 11.89 -3.63
CA LEU A 269 -14.10 10.46 -3.90
C LEU A 269 -15.28 9.90 -4.71
N THR A 270 -15.01 8.95 -5.60
CA THR A 270 -16.03 8.32 -6.46
C THR A 270 -16.20 6.84 -6.23
N THR A 271 -15.11 6.08 -6.20
CA THR A 271 -15.20 4.61 -6.31
C THR A 271 -14.27 3.93 -5.32
N TRP A 272 -14.83 3.05 -4.50
CA TRP A 272 -14.10 2.16 -3.60
C TRP A 272 -14.03 0.74 -4.15
N ARG A 273 -12.92 0.03 -3.94
CA ARG A 273 -12.70 -1.35 -4.37
C ARG A 273 -11.89 -2.16 -3.36
N LEU A 274 -12.11 -3.47 -3.36
CA LEU A 274 -11.29 -4.46 -2.65
C LEU A 274 -10.69 -5.45 -3.65
N ASN A 275 -9.50 -5.99 -3.35
CA ASN A 275 -8.92 -7.10 -4.09
C ASN A 275 -9.66 -8.44 -3.84
N VAL A 276 -10.25 -8.62 -2.65
CA VAL A 276 -11.01 -9.81 -2.25
C VAL A 276 -12.49 -9.50 -2.03
N THR A 277 -13.35 -9.99 -2.93
CA THR A 277 -14.80 -9.69 -2.93
C THR A 277 -15.69 -10.90 -2.58
N THR A 278 -15.10 -12.06 -2.36
CA THR A 278 -15.86 -13.29 -2.03
C THR A 278 -16.25 -13.37 -0.55
N ALA A 279 -15.46 -12.75 0.32
CA ALA A 279 -15.63 -12.76 1.77
C ALA A 279 -15.91 -11.36 2.34
N PHE A 280 -15.58 -10.31 1.58
CA PHE A 280 -15.68 -8.92 2.01
C PHE A 280 -16.36 -8.09 0.93
N SER A 281 -17.00 -7.00 1.35
CA SER A 281 -17.54 -5.96 0.49
C SER A 281 -17.13 -4.60 1.01
N ILE A 282 -17.16 -3.60 0.13
CA ILE A 282 -16.97 -2.20 0.49
C ILE A 282 -18.10 -1.38 -0.13
N ASN A 283 -18.70 -0.49 0.65
CA ASN A 283 -19.75 0.40 0.17
C ASN A 283 -19.15 1.69 -0.42
N ILE A 284 -20.02 2.57 -0.94
CA ILE A 284 -19.60 3.86 -1.54
C ILE A 284 -19.05 4.86 -0.51
N GLU A 285 -19.28 4.63 0.79
CA GLU A 285 -18.80 5.46 1.90
C GLU A 285 -17.45 4.97 2.45
N GLY A 286 -16.86 3.91 1.88
CA GLY A 286 -15.59 3.35 2.35
C GLY A 286 -15.71 2.35 3.49
N VAL A 287 -16.92 1.92 3.84
CA VAL A 287 -17.12 0.94 4.92
C VAL A 287 -16.92 -0.48 4.39
N VAL A 288 -15.92 -1.17 4.91
CA VAL A 288 -15.63 -2.59 4.63
C VAL A 288 -16.41 -3.48 5.58
N THR A 289 -17.11 -4.48 5.02
CA THR A 289 -17.88 -5.46 5.78
C THR A 289 -17.60 -6.90 5.38
N THR A 290 -17.66 -7.84 6.32
CA THR A 290 -17.67 -9.28 6.00
C THR A 290 -19.03 -9.72 5.49
N GLU A 291 -19.05 -10.48 4.39
CA GLU A 291 -20.27 -11.04 3.77
C GLU A 291 -20.66 -12.40 4.37
N LEU A 292 -19.70 -13.09 4.99
CA LEU A 292 -19.85 -14.43 5.53
C LEU A 292 -19.13 -14.53 6.89
N GLN A 293 -19.52 -15.51 7.69
CA GLN A 293 -18.77 -15.89 8.89
C GLN A 293 -17.43 -16.50 8.49
N LEU A 294 -16.34 -15.93 8.99
CA LEU A 294 -14.98 -16.36 8.66
C LEU A 294 -14.38 -17.18 9.81
N PRO A 295 -13.67 -18.28 9.50
CA PRO A 295 -12.94 -19.02 10.52
C PRO A 295 -11.75 -18.20 11.06
N VAL A 296 -11.22 -18.64 12.20
CA VAL A 296 -9.96 -18.11 12.76
C VAL A 296 -8.87 -18.11 11.69
N GLY A 297 -8.19 -16.97 11.54
CA GLY A 297 -7.20 -16.79 10.47
C GLY A 297 -6.85 -15.33 10.20
N PHE A 298 -5.95 -15.15 9.24
CA PHE A 298 -5.44 -13.86 8.78
C PHE A 298 -5.94 -13.62 7.36
N TYR A 299 -6.59 -12.48 7.14
CA TYR A 299 -7.17 -12.12 5.85
C TYR A 299 -6.57 -10.79 5.40
N PRO A 300 -5.51 -10.79 4.57
CA PRO A 300 -4.95 -9.57 4.01
C PRO A 300 -5.91 -8.98 2.98
N ILE A 301 -6.21 -7.70 3.12
CA ILE A 301 -7.16 -6.96 2.29
C ILE A 301 -6.43 -5.76 1.69
N GLU A 302 -6.46 -5.64 0.37
CA GLU A 302 -6.09 -4.43 -0.33
C GLU A 302 -7.36 -3.66 -0.67
N VAL A 303 -7.37 -2.40 -0.28
CA VAL A 303 -8.42 -1.44 -0.56
C VAL A 303 -7.88 -0.35 -1.47
N SER A 304 -8.71 0.10 -2.39
CA SER A 304 -8.40 1.27 -3.21
C SER A 304 -9.60 2.19 -3.34
N VAL A 305 -9.32 3.49 -3.42
CA VAL A 305 -10.31 4.54 -3.62
C VAL A 305 -9.89 5.47 -4.75
N CYS A 306 -10.83 5.81 -5.62
CA CYS A 306 -10.64 6.70 -6.75
C CYS A 306 -11.30 8.05 -6.49
N ASP A 307 -10.68 9.15 -6.88
CA ASP A 307 -11.34 10.47 -6.94
C ASP A 307 -12.20 10.65 -8.21
N SER A 308 -12.74 11.86 -8.38
CA SER A 308 -13.56 12.25 -9.54
C SER A 308 -12.78 12.45 -10.84
N HIS A 309 -11.46 12.45 -10.76
CA HIS A 309 -10.54 12.64 -11.88
C HIS A 309 -9.83 11.36 -12.31
N GLY A 310 -10.13 10.22 -11.66
CA GLY A 310 -9.59 8.92 -12.02
C GLY A 310 -8.32 8.52 -11.25
N ASN A 311 -7.96 9.26 -10.20
CA ASN A 311 -6.75 9.04 -9.44
C ASN A 311 -7.01 8.03 -8.31
N TRP A 312 -6.18 6.98 -8.24
CA TRP A 312 -6.34 5.91 -7.27
C TRP A 312 -5.37 6.05 -6.09
N LEU A 313 -5.92 5.99 -4.88
CA LEU A 313 -5.22 5.76 -3.62
C LEU A 313 -5.40 4.31 -3.22
N TYR A 314 -4.31 3.68 -2.76
CA TYR A 314 -4.28 2.29 -2.34
C TYR A 314 -3.87 2.18 -0.88
N GLY A 315 -4.37 1.16 -0.19
CA GLY A 315 -4.04 0.86 1.18
C GLY A 315 -4.26 -0.61 1.48
N THR A 316 -3.66 -1.09 2.55
CA THR A 316 -3.70 -2.50 2.94
C THR A 316 -3.92 -2.62 4.44
N PHE A 317 -4.73 -3.58 4.86
CA PHE A 317 -4.86 -3.97 6.26
C PHE A 317 -5.16 -5.47 6.35
N VAL A 318 -4.97 -6.05 7.54
CA VAL A 318 -5.30 -7.44 7.82
C VAL A 318 -6.51 -7.50 8.74
N ALA A 319 -7.54 -8.26 8.36
CA ALA A 319 -8.57 -8.69 9.30
C ALA A 319 -8.11 -9.99 9.98
N ILE A 320 -8.02 -9.97 11.30
CA ILE A 320 -7.52 -11.07 12.13
C ILE A 320 -8.68 -11.60 12.96
N PHE A 321 -9.14 -12.81 12.65
CA PHE A 321 -10.14 -13.51 13.45
C PHE A 321 -9.43 -14.47 14.39
N GLN A 322 -9.67 -14.31 15.69
CA GLN A 322 -9.11 -15.15 16.75
C GLN A 322 -10.24 -15.72 17.62
N ASP A 323 -9.93 -16.76 18.38
CA ASP A 323 -10.84 -17.34 19.36
C ASP A 323 -10.27 -17.14 20.77
N THR A 324 -10.88 -16.26 21.52
CA THR A 324 -10.55 -15.94 22.92
C THR A 324 -11.66 -16.31 23.89
N THR A 325 -12.79 -16.80 23.37
CA THR A 325 -13.98 -17.14 24.13
C THR A 325 -13.97 -18.61 24.52
N ALA A 326 -14.30 -18.89 25.78
CA ALA A 326 -14.43 -20.28 26.23
C ALA A 326 -15.75 -20.92 25.78
N PRO A 327 -15.79 -22.26 25.63
CA PRO A 327 -17.01 -22.96 25.27
C PRO A 327 -18.20 -22.65 26.18
N GLU A 328 -19.41 -22.78 25.64
CA GLU A 328 -20.65 -22.63 26.40
C GLU A 328 -21.33 -23.97 26.63
N TRP A 329 -21.90 -24.16 27.83
CA TRP A 329 -22.77 -25.29 28.12
C TRP A 329 -24.06 -25.17 27.31
N VAL A 330 -24.29 -26.10 26.36
CA VAL A 330 -25.58 -26.20 25.65
C VAL A 330 -26.68 -26.60 26.61
N ILE A 331 -26.34 -27.52 27.52
CA ILE A 331 -27.17 -27.91 28.65
C ILE A 331 -26.28 -27.80 29.89
N VAL A 332 -26.69 -26.97 30.84
CA VAL A 332 -25.97 -26.81 32.11
C VAL A 332 -25.93 -28.17 32.83
N PRO A 333 -24.76 -28.66 33.28
CA PRO A 333 -24.67 -29.93 33.97
C PRO A 333 -25.50 -29.94 35.26
N GLU A 334 -26.34 -30.96 35.45
CA GLU A 334 -27.18 -31.11 36.63
C GLU A 334 -26.73 -32.27 37.52
N ASN A 335 -27.08 -32.20 38.80
CA ASN A 335 -26.83 -33.27 39.77
C ASN A 335 -27.56 -34.55 39.35
N GLN A 336 -26.85 -35.68 39.40
CA GLN A 336 -27.40 -37.01 39.12
C GLN A 336 -27.67 -37.75 40.44
N ILE A 337 -28.75 -38.53 40.48
CA ILE A 337 -29.09 -39.40 41.60
C ILE A 337 -29.11 -40.83 41.07
N LEU A 338 -28.34 -41.71 41.70
CA LEU A 338 -28.17 -43.11 41.31
C LEU A 338 -28.46 -44.00 42.52
N GLU A 339 -29.00 -45.19 42.29
CA GLU A 339 -29.08 -46.22 43.33
C GLU A 339 -27.71 -46.90 43.50
N TYR A 340 -27.42 -47.39 44.72
CA TYR A 340 -26.15 -48.06 44.98
C TYR A 340 -25.99 -49.30 44.10
N GLY A 341 -24.87 -49.36 43.37
CA GLY A 341 -24.56 -50.41 42.40
C GLY A 341 -24.90 -50.06 40.95
N GLU A 342 -25.54 -48.92 40.69
CA GLU A 342 -25.70 -48.39 39.33
C GLU A 342 -24.44 -47.64 38.86
N ASP A 343 -24.08 -47.83 37.59
CA ASP A 343 -23.00 -47.09 36.96
C ASP A 343 -23.51 -45.71 36.49
N LEU A 344 -22.72 -44.66 36.73
CA LEU A 344 -22.98 -43.35 36.14
C LEU A 344 -22.69 -43.42 34.64
N THR A 345 -23.65 -42.99 33.82
CA THR A 345 -23.41 -42.60 32.43
C THR A 345 -24.15 -41.29 32.16
N TYR A 346 -23.42 -40.19 32.04
CA TYR A 346 -23.99 -38.86 31.88
C TYR A 346 -23.39 -38.15 30.66
N ARG A 347 -24.26 -37.66 29.79
CA ARG A 347 -23.87 -37.01 28.55
C ARG A 347 -23.89 -35.51 28.70
N LEU A 348 -22.75 -34.88 28.47
CA LEU A 348 -22.58 -33.44 28.50
C LEU A 348 -22.60 -32.87 27.09
N TYR A 349 -23.06 -31.62 27.00
CA TYR A 349 -23.14 -30.89 25.74
C TYR A 349 -22.58 -29.48 25.95
N ALA A 350 -21.53 -29.17 25.21
CA ALA A 350 -20.96 -27.84 25.10
C ALA A 350 -20.83 -27.48 23.62
N THR A 351 -20.82 -26.18 23.33
CA THR A 351 -20.66 -25.64 21.98
C THR A 351 -19.64 -24.51 22.01
N ASP A 352 -18.92 -24.38 20.91
CA ASP A 352 -17.99 -23.29 20.67
C ASP A 352 -17.94 -23.05 19.14
N LEU A 353 -17.70 -21.81 18.71
CA LEU A 353 -17.59 -21.47 17.29
C LEU A 353 -16.33 -22.03 16.64
N SER A 354 -15.23 -22.14 17.39
CA SER A 354 -14.01 -22.82 16.94
C SER A 354 -14.10 -24.34 17.10
N GLY A 355 -15.08 -24.81 17.86
CA GLY A 355 -15.34 -26.22 18.14
C GLY A 355 -14.71 -26.70 19.44
N ILE A 356 -15.14 -27.87 19.88
CA ILE A 356 -14.70 -28.44 21.17
C ILE A 356 -13.39 -29.23 20.98
N GLY A 357 -12.36 -28.89 21.75
CA GLY A 357 -11.07 -29.55 21.72
C GLY A 357 -10.97 -30.72 22.71
N SER A 358 -11.24 -30.48 24.00
CA SER A 358 -11.06 -31.51 25.03
C SER A 358 -12.01 -31.39 26.22
N TRP A 359 -12.17 -32.51 26.92
CA TRP A 359 -13.02 -32.65 28.10
C TRP A 359 -12.20 -33.21 29.27
N ALA A 360 -12.42 -32.71 30.48
CA ALA A 360 -11.73 -33.18 31.67
C ALA A 360 -12.66 -33.23 32.90
N VAL A 361 -12.40 -34.19 33.78
CA VAL A 361 -13.04 -34.32 35.11
C VAL A 361 -11.96 -34.34 36.18
N ASN A 362 -12.21 -33.70 37.32
CA ASN A 362 -11.24 -33.58 38.41
C ASN A 362 -10.90 -34.91 39.11
N ASP A 363 -11.85 -35.84 39.18
CA ASP A 363 -11.65 -37.16 39.79
C ASP A 363 -11.49 -38.26 38.72
N THR A 364 -10.29 -38.36 38.17
CA THR A 364 -9.95 -39.36 37.14
C THR A 364 -9.73 -40.77 37.73
N GLY A 365 -9.75 -40.93 39.05
CA GLY A 365 -9.60 -42.23 39.71
C GLY A 365 -10.91 -43.02 39.69
N ASN A 366 -12.02 -42.31 39.91
CA ASN A 366 -13.35 -42.91 39.96
C ASN A 366 -14.17 -42.67 38.69
N PHE A 367 -13.83 -41.67 37.87
CA PHE A 367 -14.57 -41.28 36.68
C PHE A 367 -13.68 -41.14 35.45
N ALA A 368 -14.27 -41.32 34.28
CA ALA A 368 -13.65 -40.99 32.99
C ALA A 368 -14.63 -40.16 32.15
N ILE A 369 -14.09 -39.27 31.34
CA ILE A 369 -14.86 -38.51 30.35
C ILE A 369 -14.26 -38.74 28.97
N SER A 370 -15.11 -39.11 28.00
CA SER A 370 -14.66 -39.34 26.63
C SER A 370 -14.40 -38.02 25.89
N SER A 371 -13.68 -38.08 24.77
CA SER A 371 -13.44 -36.92 23.89
C SER A 371 -14.72 -36.30 23.33
N THR A 372 -15.85 -36.99 23.43
CA THR A 372 -17.14 -36.46 23.00
C THR A 372 -17.91 -35.81 24.15
N GLY A 373 -17.50 -35.95 25.42
CA GLY A 373 -18.22 -35.44 26.59
C GLY A 373 -19.15 -36.46 27.27
N GLN A 374 -18.89 -37.76 27.13
CA GLN A 374 -19.61 -38.80 27.90
C GLN A 374 -18.85 -39.11 29.19
N LEU A 375 -19.43 -38.77 30.34
CA LEU A 375 -18.92 -39.06 31.67
C LEU A 375 -19.41 -40.44 32.14
N THR A 376 -18.49 -41.28 32.61
CA THR A 376 -18.79 -42.62 33.12
C THR A 376 -18.06 -42.91 34.43
N SER A 377 -18.69 -43.64 35.36
CA SER A 377 -17.99 -44.20 36.52
C SER A 377 -17.10 -45.38 36.10
N LEU A 378 -15.89 -45.44 36.66
CA LEU A 378 -14.93 -46.52 36.44
C LEU A 378 -15.02 -47.63 37.50
N VAL A 379 -15.62 -47.30 38.64
CA VAL A 379 -15.78 -48.17 39.80
C VAL A 379 -17.20 -48.03 40.34
N THR A 380 -17.65 -49.01 41.13
CA THR A 380 -18.86 -48.88 41.93
C THR A 380 -18.66 -47.78 42.98
N LEU A 381 -19.54 -46.79 42.98
CA LEU A 381 -19.46 -45.65 43.89
C LEU A 381 -20.07 -45.99 45.24
N ASP A 382 -19.35 -45.69 46.32
CA ASP A 382 -19.90 -45.82 47.68
C ASP A 382 -21.06 -44.83 47.90
N PRO A 383 -22.06 -45.17 48.74
CA PRO A 383 -23.16 -44.26 49.05
C PRO A 383 -22.66 -42.95 49.64
N GLY A 384 -23.04 -41.83 49.02
CA GLY A 384 -22.60 -40.50 49.44
C GLY A 384 -22.75 -39.46 48.34
N ILE A 385 -22.26 -38.24 48.62
CA ILE A 385 -22.20 -37.16 47.63
C ILE A 385 -20.79 -37.15 47.03
N HIS A 386 -20.71 -37.30 45.72
CA HIS A 386 -19.48 -37.21 44.93
C HIS A 386 -19.47 -35.87 44.19
N TRP A 387 -18.54 -34.98 44.56
CA TRP A 387 -18.43 -33.65 43.94
C TRP A 387 -17.51 -33.70 42.73
N LEU A 388 -18.07 -33.46 41.55
CA LEU A 388 -17.32 -33.43 40.29
C LEU A 388 -17.21 -32.02 39.76
N GLN A 389 -16.00 -31.65 39.36
CA GLN A 389 -15.74 -30.49 38.54
C GLN A 389 -15.39 -31.00 37.14
N ILE A 390 -16.18 -30.55 36.17
CA ILE A 390 -16.00 -30.89 34.77
C ILE A 390 -15.61 -29.61 34.05
N SER A 391 -14.58 -29.71 33.21
CA SER A 391 -14.14 -28.62 32.35
C SER A 391 -14.15 -29.06 30.90
N VAL A 392 -14.39 -28.09 30.02
CA VAL A 392 -14.34 -28.28 28.57
C VAL A 392 -13.49 -27.17 27.98
N ASN A 393 -12.60 -27.54 27.06
CA ASN A 393 -11.78 -26.60 26.31
C ASN A 393 -12.17 -26.64 24.84
N ASP A 394 -12.14 -25.50 24.17
CA ASP A 394 -12.22 -25.41 22.71
C ASP A 394 -10.91 -25.88 22.03
N THR A 395 -10.81 -25.68 20.71
CA THR A 395 -9.62 -26.02 19.91
C THR A 395 -8.44 -25.06 20.08
N TYR A 396 -8.65 -23.89 20.68
CA TYR A 396 -7.64 -22.86 20.97
C TYR A 396 -7.24 -22.79 22.46
N ASN A 397 -7.79 -23.68 23.27
CA ASN A 397 -7.55 -23.87 24.71
C ASN A 397 -8.20 -22.83 25.63
N ASN A 398 -9.27 -22.15 25.24
CA ASN A 398 -10.07 -21.41 26.20
C ASN A 398 -10.97 -22.40 26.98
N GLN A 399 -11.14 -22.20 28.29
CA GLN A 399 -11.72 -23.18 29.21
C GLN A 399 -12.98 -22.68 29.91
N ARG A 400 -13.99 -23.55 30.02
CA ARG A 400 -15.24 -23.36 30.76
C ARG A 400 -15.36 -24.30 31.96
#